data_AF-A0A3N0W5Y0-F1
#
_entry.id   AF-A0A3N0W5Y0-F1
#
_cell.length_a   1.000
_cell.length_b   1.000
_cell.length_c   1.000
_cell.angle_alpha   90.00
_cell.angle_beta   90.00
_cell.angle_gamma   90.00
#
_symmetry.space_group_name_H-M   'P 1'
#
loop_
_entity.id
_entity.type
_entity.pdbx_description
1 polymer ?
#
loop_
_entity_poly.entity_id
_entity_poly.type
_entity_poly.pdbx_seq_one_letter_code
_entity_poly.pdbx_strand_id
1 'polypeptide(L)'
;MGNPKFNSKMLKYFLSSDNDVKRFFHTKYIESKSDYYDFFSYFLNKYGIAIGIVANIQHSTNKYRAYINFAPKNILNEQSGEVNLIEDVSSDEANEVLAEKIIEMLEMSTYNDWTNPLFKL
;
A
#
# COMPACT_ATOMS: atom_id res chain seq x y z
N MET A 1 -16.32 -1.55 -4.83
CA MET A 1 -15.57 -2.76 -5.19
C MET A 1 -14.77 -3.17 -3.97
N GLY A 2 -14.90 -4.41 -3.49
CA GLY A 2 -14.03 -4.89 -2.41
C GLY A 2 -12.64 -5.21 -2.95
N ASN A 3 -11.63 -5.19 -2.08
CA ASN A 3 -10.24 -5.53 -2.40
C ASN A 3 -9.83 -6.85 -1.73
N PRO A 4 -10.53 -7.98 -2.01
CA PRO A 4 -10.37 -9.22 -1.23
C PRO A 4 -8.98 -9.83 -1.38
N LYS A 5 -8.36 -9.73 -2.56
CA LYS A 5 -7.01 -10.24 -2.80
C LYS A 5 -5.93 -9.46 -2.08
N PHE A 6 -6.03 -8.13 -2.11
CA PHE A 6 -5.15 -7.26 -1.34
C PHE A 6 -5.27 -7.57 0.16
N ASN A 7 -6.50 -7.58 0.67
CA ASN A 7 -6.76 -7.85 2.09
C ASN A 7 -6.26 -9.23 2.51
N SER A 8 -6.42 -10.25 1.67
CA SER A 8 -5.91 -11.61 1.93
C SER A 8 -4.39 -11.67 1.97
N LYS A 9 -3.69 -10.99 1.06
CA LYS A 9 -2.22 -10.92 1.03
C LYS A 9 -1.67 -10.20 2.26
N MET A 10 -2.23 -9.03 2.61
CA MET A 10 -1.82 -8.29 3.81
C MET A 10 -2.07 -9.11 5.08
N LEU A 11 -3.22 -9.77 5.20
CA LEU A 11 -3.50 -10.65 6.33
C LEU A 11 -2.45 -11.76 6.48
N LYS A 12 -2.09 -12.45 5.38
CA LYS A 12 -1.05 -13.49 5.40
C LYS A 12 0.30 -12.93 5.85
N TYR A 13 0.67 -11.74 5.38
CA TYR A 13 1.90 -11.05 5.79
C TYR A 13 1.93 -10.77 7.30
N PHE A 14 0.84 -10.25 7.87
CA PHE A 14 0.75 -9.96 9.31
C PHE A 14 0.63 -11.20 10.20
N LEU A 15 0.22 -12.35 9.65
CA LEU A 15 0.21 -13.65 10.35
C LEU A 15 1.55 -14.40 10.30
N SER A 16 2.50 -13.94 9.48
CA SER A 16 3.85 -14.53 9.37
C SER A 16 4.82 -13.99 10.43
N SER A 17 6.12 -14.27 10.30
CA SER A 17 7.18 -13.87 11.24
C SER A 17 7.04 -12.43 11.73
N ASP A 18 7.10 -12.25 13.04
CA ASP A 18 6.83 -10.98 13.71
C ASP A 18 8.03 -10.04 13.70
N ASN A 19 7.78 -8.73 13.58
CA ASN A 19 8.80 -7.68 13.69
C ASN A 19 8.17 -6.35 14.16
N ASP A 20 9.00 -5.39 14.58
CA ASP A 20 8.51 -4.13 15.15
C ASP A 20 7.66 -3.28 14.19
N VAL A 21 7.99 -3.28 12.89
CA VAL A 21 7.22 -2.59 11.85
C VAL A 21 5.83 -3.23 11.73
N LYS A 22 5.76 -4.56 11.66
CA LYS A 22 4.52 -5.31 11.60
C LYS A 22 3.65 -5.02 12.82
N ARG A 23 4.21 -5.09 14.03
CA ARG A 23 3.47 -4.77 15.27
C ARG A 23 2.90 -3.36 15.22
N PHE A 24 3.71 -2.37 14.82
CA PHE A 24 3.26 -1.00 14.69
C PHE A 24 2.09 -0.83 13.72
N PHE A 25 2.22 -1.35 12.49
CA PHE A 25 1.16 -1.26 11.49
C PHE A 25 -0.09 -2.05 11.88
N HIS A 26 0.07 -3.22 12.48
CA HIS A 26 -1.05 -4.04 12.94
C HIS A 26 -1.82 -3.32 14.07
N THR A 27 -1.13 -2.69 15.02
CA THR A 27 -1.79 -1.86 16.04
C THR A 27 -2.58 -0.71 15.40
N LYS A 28 -1.98 0.02 14.46
CA LYS A 28 -2.66 1.13 13.76
C LYS A 28 -3.84 0.66 12.92
N TYR A 29 -3.73 -0.52 12.30
CA TYR A 29 -4.81 -1.17 11.56
C TYR A 29 -6.00 -1.49 12.49
N ILE A 30 -5.76 -2.15 13.62
CA ILE A 30 -6.81 -2.48 14.61
C ILE A 30 -7.52 -1.20 15.10
N GLU A 31 -6.77 -0.13 15.37
CA GLU A 31 -7.31 1.17 15.78
C GLU A 31 -8.20 1.81 14.70
N SER A 32 -7.88 1.59 13.41
CA SER A 32 -8.59 2.21 12.28
C SER A 32 -9.99 1.64 12.02
N LYS A 33 -10.28 0.42 12.49
CA LYS A 33 -11.53 -0.31 12.21
C LYS A 33 -11.92 -0.39 10.73
N SER A 34 -10.94 -0.26 9.85
CA SER A 34 -11.08 -0.32 8.39
C SER A 34 -10.65 -1.68 7.87
N ASP A 35 -10.93 -2.00 6.61
CA ASP A 35 -10.26 -3.11 5.95
C ASP A 35 -8.80 -2.74 5.61
N TYR A 36 -7.98 -3.72 5.20
CA TYR A 36 -6.56 -3.46 4.96
C TYR A 36 -6.34 -2.44 3.85
N TYR A 37 -7.09 -2.50 2.76
CA TYR A 37 -6.92 -1.57 1.65
C TYR A 37 -7.22 -0.12 2.08
N ASP A 38 -8.36 0.10 2.71
CA ASP A 38 -8.76 1.43 3.18
C ASP A 38 -7.79 1.95 4.25
N PHE A 39 -7.35 1.08 5.17
CA PHE A 39 -6.33 1.40 6.15
C PHE A 39 -5.03 1.86 5.48
N PHE A 40 -4.46 1.07 4.57
CA PHE A 40 -3.18 1.41 3.93
C PHE A 40 -3.30 2.63 3.03
N SER A 41 -4.40 2.76 2.28
CA SER A 41 -4.67 3.94 1.45
C SER A 41 -4.67 5.22 2.28
N TYR A 42 -5.40 5.23 3.40
CA TYR A 42 -5.47 6.39 4.27
C TYR A 42 -4.18 6.62 5.07
N PHE A 43 -3.59 5.56 5.60
CA PHE A 43 -2.42 5.65 6.46
C PHE A 43 -1.19 6.12 5.69
N LEU A 44 -0.88 5.49 4.55
CA LEU A 44 0.27 5.83 3.71
C LEU A 44 0.15 7.25 3.13
N ASN A 45 -1.07 7.72 2.88
CA ASN A 45 -1.30 9.08 2.38
C ASN A 45 -0.74 10.15 3.33
N LYS A 46 -0.83 9.93 4.65
CA LYS A 46 -0.23 10.82 5.68
C LYS A 46 1.27 10.93 5.60
N TYR A 47 1.93 9.96 4.95
CA TYR A 47 3.36 9.89 4.75
C TYR A 47 3.77 10.21 3.30
N GLY A 48 2.85 10.81 2.53
CA GLY A 48 3.11 11.25 1.16
C GLY A 48 3.09 10.13 0.13
N ILE A 49 2.42 9.00 0.40
CA ILE A 49 2.34 7.85 -0.49
C ILE A 49 0.86 7.56 -0.77
N ALA A 50 0.42 7.73 -2.01
CA ALA A 50 -0.91 7.33 -2.45
C ALA A 50 -0.83 6.03 -3.24
N ILE A 51 -1.75 5.11 -2.98
CA ILE A 51 -1.86 3.83 -3.69
C ILE A 51 -3.17 3.79 -4.47
N GLY A 52 -3.19 3.10 -5.60
CA GLY A 52 -4.42 2.99 -6.38
C GLY A 52 -4.46 1.82 -7.34
N ILE A 53 -5.67 1.33 -7.56
CA ILE A 53 -6.03 0.38 -8.62
C ILE A 53 -7.13 1.05 -9.43
N VAL A 54 -6.93 1.19 -10.74
CA VAL A 54 -7.89 1.85 -11.62
C VAL A 54 -8.14 1.02 -12.87
N ALA A 55 -9.37 1.07 -13.39
CA ALA A 55 -9.71 0.42 -14.65
C ALA A 55 -8.98 1.13 -15.81
N ASN A 56 -8.39 0.35 -16.72
CA ASN A 56 -7.82 0.88 -17.94
C ASN A 56 -8.93 1.15 -18.96
N ILE A 57 -9.26 2.42 -19.15
CA ILE A 57 -10.34 2.85 -20.03
C ILE A 57 -9.98 2.65 -21.51
N GLN A 58 -8.69 2.53 -21.85
CA GLN A 58 -8.23 2.36 -23.23
C GLN A 58 -8.33 0.92 -23.76
N HIS A 59 -8.30 -0.09 -22.87
CA HIS A 59 -8.24 -1.51 -23.27
C HIS A 59 -9.32 -2.35 -22.57
N SER A 60 -10.55 -2.33 -23.09
CA SER A 60 -11.70 -3.13 -22.62
C SER A 60 -12.12 -2.87 -21.16
N THR A 61 -13.40 -3.08 -20.86
CA THR A 61 -14.01 -2.77 -19.55
C THR A 61 -13.54 -3.63 -18.36
N ASN A 62 -12.53 -4.51 -18.53
CA ASN A 62 -12.13 -5.51 -17.53
C ASN A 62 -10.61 -5.54 -17.24
N LYS A 63 -9.84 -4.56 -17.72
CA LYS A 63 -8.41 -4.45 -17.44
C LYS A 63 -8.14 -3.38 -16.40
N TYR A 64 -7.14 -3.62 -15.57
CA TYR A 64 -6.78 -2.76 -14.45
C TYR A 64 -5.28 -2.46 -14.47
N ARG A 65 -4.92 -1.30 -13.92
CA ARG A 65 -3.55 -0.95 -13.57
C ARG A 65 -3.45 -0.68 -12.07
N ALA A 66 -2.31 -1.02 -11.48
CA ALA A 66 -1.96 -0.62 -10.12
C ALA A 66 -0.79 0.35 -10.14
N TYR A 67 -0.84 1.35 -9.26
CA TYR A 67 0.19 2.38 -9.17
C TYR A 67 0.43 2.81 -7.72
N ILE A 68 1.58 3.44 -7.51
CA ILE A 68 1.91 4.23 -6.33
C ILE A 68 2.28 5.63 -6.79
N ASN A 69 1.79 6.66 -6.10
CA ASN A 69 2.15 8.04 -6.36
C ASN A 69 2.85 8.63 -5.13
N PHE A 70 4.07 9.12 -5.33
CA PHE A 70 4.92 9.68 -4.29
C PHE A 70 4.87 11.20 -4.30
N ALA A 71 4.64 11.80 -3.13
CA ALA A 71 4.75 13.25 -2.94
C ALA A 71 6.22 13.70 -2.90
N PRO A 72 6.52 14.99 -3.20
CA PRO A 72 7.89 15.56 -3.17
C PRO A 72 8.67 15.45 -1.85
N LYS A 73 8.04 15.02 -0.76
CA LYS A 73 8.64 14.79 0.56
C LYS A 73 8.01 13.58 1.25
N ASN A 74 7.95 12.45 0.55
CA ASN A 74 7.43 11.21 1.10
C ASN A 74 8.43 10.56 2.07
N ILE A 75 7.92 9.74 2.99
CA ILE A 75 8.73 9.07 4.03
C ILE A 75 9.87 8.19 3.48
N LEU A 76 9.75 7.70 2.24
CA LEU A 76 10.76 6.84 1.62
C LEU A 76 11.83 7.62 0.84
N ASN A 77 11.73 8.95 0.78
CA ASN A 77 12.57 9.80 -0.07
C ASN A 77 12.61 9.38 -1.55
N GLU A 78 11.54 8.72 -2.02
CA GLU A 78 11.40 8.32 -3.43
C GLU A 78 11.19 9.54 -4.32
N GLN A 79 11.56 9.41 -5.60
CA GLN A 79 11.29 10.45 -6.58
C GLN A 79 9.78 10.71 -6.69
N SER A 80 9.36 11.98 -6.65
CA SER A 80 7.95 12.33 -6.75
C SER A 80 7.34 11.97 -8.09
N GLY A 81 6.09 11.52 -8.07
CA GLY A 81 5.34 11.16 -9.26
C GLY A 81 4.69 9.78 -9.15
N GLU A 82 3.92 9.46 -10.18
CA GLU A 82 3.26 8.16 -10.32
C GLU A 82 4.23 7.12 -10.89
N VAL A 83 4.30 5.98 -10.21
CA VAL A 83 5.01 4.78 -10.65
C VAL A 83 3.96 3.71 -10.93
N ASN A 84 3.83 3.31 -12.20
CA ASN A 84 3.02 2.16 -12.58
C ASN A 84 3.72 0.88 -12.10
N LEU A 85 2.99 0.05 -11.37
CA LEU A 85 3.49 -1.25 -10.91
C LEU A 85 3.18 -2.35 -11.93
N ILE A 86 1.95 -2.33 -12.46
CA ILE A 86 1.46 -3.28 -13.45
C ILE A 86 0.27 -2.69 -14.20
N GLU A 87 0.08 -3.09 -15.45
CA GLU A 87 -1.00 -2.63 -16.33
C GLU A 87 -1.58 -3.76 -17.16
N ASP A 88 -2.79 -3.56 -17.68
CA ASP A 88 -3.52 -4.52 -18.53
C ASP A 88 -3.71 -5.92 -17.93
N VAL A 89 -3.83 -5.98 -16.61
CA VAL A 89 -4.06 -7.21 -15.84
C VAL A 89 -5.47 -7.31 -15.28
N SER A 90 -5.78 -8.45 -14.68
CA SER A 90 -7.01 -8.62 -13.91
C SER A 90 -7.02 -7.76 -12.64
N SER A 91 -8.20 -7.47 -12.09
CA SER A 91 -8.32 -6.78 -10.80
C SER A 91 -7.60 -7.52 -9.69
N ASP A 92 -7.67 -8.85 -9.66
CA ASP A 92 -7.04 -9.68 -8.64
C ASP A 92 -5.52 -9.57 -8.69
N GLU A 93 -4.94 -9.63 -9.89
CA GLU A 93 -3.50 -9.50 -10.11
C GLU A 93 -3.00 -8.09 -9.77
N ALA A 94 -3.74 -7.04 -10.14
CA ALA A 94 -3.43 -5.66 -9.73
C ALA A 94 -3.43 -5.50 -8.19
N ASN A 95 -4.39 -6.14 -7.50
CA ASN A 95 -4.47 -6.14 -6.04
C ASN A 95 -3.30 -6.89 -5.39
N GLU A 96 -2.92 -8.04 -5.94
CA GLU A 96 -1.81 -8.86 -5.42
C GLU A 96 -0.47 -8.12 -5.59
N VAL A 97 -0.19 -7.55 -6.76
CA VAL A 97 1.03 -6.79 -7.02
C VAL A 97 1.13 -5.55 -6.12
N LEU A 98 0.02 -4.84 -5.93
CA LEU A 98 0.02 -3.67 -5.04
C LEU A 98 0.30 -4.06 -3.59
N ALA A 99 -0.30 -5.15 -3.10
CA ALA A 99 -0.05 -5.66 -1.75
C ALA A 99 1.41 -6.09 -1.58
N GLU A 100 1.97 -6.81 -2.56
CA GLU A 100 3.38 -7.21 -2.57
C GLU A 100 4.30 -5.99 -2.51
N LYS A 101 4.00 -4.94 -3.28
CA LYS A 101 4.84 -3.74 -3.25
C LYS A 101 4.83 -3.04 -1.90
N ILE A 102 3.67 -2.97 -1.24
CA ILE A 102 3.58 -2.41 0.12
C ILE A 102 4.34 -3.29 1.10
N ILE A 103 4.23 -4.62 1.00
CA ILE A 103 4.97 -5.56 1.85
C ILE A 103 6.48 -5.33 1.71
N GLU A 104 7.01 -5.25 0.49
CA GLU A 104 8.42 -4.93 0.23
C GLU A 104 8.84 -3.63 0.93
N MET A 105 8.03 -2.57 0.79
CA MET A 105 8.31 -1.28 1.44
C MET A 105 8.35 -1.41 2.97
N LEU A 106 7.43 -2.18 3.56
CA LEU A 106 7.41 -2.43 4.99
C LEU A 106 8.64 -3.24 5.45
N GLU A 107 9.05 -4.25 4.70
CA GLU A 107 10.21 -5.09 4.99
C GLU A 107 11.54 -4.34 4.86
N MET A 108 11.61 -3.35 3.97
CA MET A 108 12.77 -2.46 3.81
C MET A 108 12.82 -1.32 4.83
N SER A 109 11.73 -1.09 5.56
CA SER A 109 11.61 0.00 6.52
C SER A 109 11.92 -0.43 7.96
N THR A 110 12.14 0.54 8.83
CA THR A 110 12.33 0.36 10.26
C THR A 110 11.21 1.03 11.06
N TYR A 111 11.04 0.62 12.32
CA TYR A 111 10.07 1.24 13.23
C TYR A 111 10.26 2.77 13.35
N ASN A 112 11.50 3.23 13.33
CA ASN A 112 11.84 4.63 13.50
C ASN A 112 11.37 5.48 12.32
N ASP A 113 11.35 4.93 11.10
CA ASP A 113 10.88 5.66 9.92
C ASP A 113 9.43 6.11 10.11
N TRP A 114 8.57 5.18 10.56
CA TRP A 114 7.12 5.39 10.71
C TRP A 114 6.70 6.11 11.99
N THR A 115 7.61 6.25 12.96
CA THR A 115 7.35 6.98 14.20
C THR A 115 8.01 8.35 14.26
N ASN A 116 8.82 8.68 13.25
CA ASN A 116 9.50 9.96 13.16
C ASN A 116 8.48 11.12 13.05
N PRO A 117 8.48 12.08 13.98
CA PRO A 117 7.54 13.20 13.97
C PRO A 117 7.71 14.13 12.77
N LEU A 118 8.85 14.10 12.07
CA LEU A 118 9.13 14.95 10.91
C LEU A 118 8.32 14.57 9.66
N PHE A 119 7.75 13.37 9.61
CA PHE A 119 7.02 12.85 8.43
C PHE A 119 5.51 12.74 8.63
N LYS A 120 4.97 13.24 9.75
CA LYS A 120 3.53 13.39 9.94
C LYS A 120 3.08 14.68 9.27
N LEU A 121 2.45 14.57 8.09
CA LEU A 121 1.78 15.68 7.40
C LEU A 121 0.57 16.19 8.19
#